data_AF-A0A2D0JW34-F1
#
_entry.id   AF-A0A2D0JW34-F1
#
_cell.length_a   1.000
_cell.length_b   1.000
_cell.length_c   1.000
_cell.angle_alpha   90.00
_cell.angle_beta   90.00
_cell.angle_gamma   90.00
#
_symmetry.space_group_name_H-M   'P 1'
#
loop_
_entity.id
_entity.type
_entity.pdbx_description
1 polymer ?
#
loop_
_entity_poly.entity_id
_entity_poly.type
_entity_poly.pdbx_seq_one_letter_code
_entity_poly.pdbx_strand_id
1 'polypeptide(L)'
;MSGPLVLGAPAAGSALLAAAEWTLAACVAGLVAVGIMEGTKDKEETAEKDKAESRTDAMSTTREKCDKCPAIGQVVMVWETTKSYSEITIAYQTKIAGTMYNPKLNLIETWLCQSVNFDGWKPGKCLFLEAKAKYDQFFEDGEPKWFYEHFRKKPTDMTGLESMISQASRQNEVCTSLNSIPKSHWHFLQPVSYTYFTGAFSSFGFTNIITFNTLMP
;
A
#
# COMPACT_ATOMS: atom_id res chain seq x y z
N MET A 1 33.75 -50.46 19.29
CA MET A 1 34.54 -50.74 18.07
C MET A 1 33.76 -50.13 16.92
N SER A 2 34.10 -48.90 16.51
CA SER A 2 35.01 -48.60 15.37
C SER A 2 34.36 -49.04 14.05
N GLY A 3 33.98 -48.21 13.08
CA GLY A 3 34.17 -46.78 12.83
C GLY A 3 33.28 -46.35 11.63
N PRO A 4 33.40 -45.10 11.15
CA PRO A 4 32.35 -44.39 10.40
C PRO A 4 32.53 -44.44 8.87
N LEU A 5 31.43 -44.21 8.14
CA LEU A 5 31.42 -43.85 6.72
C LEU A 5 31.27 -42.34 6.60
N VAL A 6 32.30 -41.69 6.05
CA VAL A 6 32.33 -40.27 5.69
C VAL A 6 32.47 -40.17 4.16
N LEU A 7 31.97 -39.06 3.63
CA LEU A 7 32.34 -38.32 2.41
C LEU A 7 31.43 -38.48 1.19
N GLY A 8 30.81 -37.34 0.86
CA GLY A 8 30.15 -37.06 -0.41
C GLY A 8 29.61 -35.63 -0.45
N ALA A 9 30.49 -34.63 -0.34
CA ALA A 9 30.19 -33.26 -0.76
C ALA A 9 30.73 -33.04 -2.18
N PRO A 10 30.04 -32.23 -2.99
CA PRO A 10 30.69 -31.09 -3.66
C PRO A 10 29.97 -29.81 -3.24
N ALA A 11 30.67 -28.84 -2.66
CA ALA A 11 31.49 -27.84 -3.33
C ALA A 11 30.67 -26.68 -3.94
N ALA A 12 30.88 -25.52 -3.33
CA ALA A 12 30.91 -24.18 -3.92
C ALA A 12 29.61 -23.60 -4.50
N GLY A 13 29.05 -22.67 -3.74
CA GLY A 13 28.12 -21.65 -4.19
C GLY A 13 28.13 -20.48 -3.23
N SER A 14 29.27 -19.79 -3.12
CA SER A 14 29.41 -18.52 -2.42
C SER A 14 28.58 -17.45 -3.12
N ALA A 15 27.33 -17.27 -2.68
CA ALA A 15 26.56 -16.08 -3.01
C ALA A 15 26.96 -14.97 -2.05
N LEU A 16 27.83 -14.09 -2.55
CA LEU A 16 28.21 -12.83 -1.95
C LEU A 16 26.96 -12.01 -1.60
N LEU A 17 26.97 -11.46 -0.39
CA LEU A 17 26.11 -10.37 0.05
C LEU A 17 26.16 -9.21 -0.95
N ALA A 18 24.98 -8.78 -1.39
CA ALA A 18 24.77 -7.40 -1.81
C ALA A 18 23.44 -6.94 -1.19
N ALA A 19 23.47 -6.65 0.11
CA ALA A 19 22.47 -5.81 0.72
C ALA A 19 22.64 -4.41 0.11
N ALA A 20 21.75 -4.04 -0.80
CA ALA A 20 21.69 -2.68 -1.29
C ALA A 20 21.11 -1.80 -0.17
N GLU A 21 22.02 -1.16 0.57
CA GLU A 21 21.70 -0.14 1.56
C GLU A 21 21.07 1.07 0.83
N TRP A 22 19.76 1.23 0.93
CA TRP A 22 19.11 2.49 0.58
C TRP A 22 19.29 3.47 1.75
N THR A 23 20.41 4.18 1.75
CA THR A 23 20.59 5.38 2.57
C THR A 23 19.80 6.52 1.94
N LEU A 24 18.54 6.70 2.35
CA LEU A 24 17.82 7.95 2.04
C LEU A 24 18.26 9.04 3.03
N ALA A 25 19.44 9.61 2.78
CA ALA A 25 19.88 10.84 3.41
C ALA A 25 19.58 12.01 2.46
N ALA A 26 18.50 12.74 2.73
CA ALA A 26 18.30 14.09 2.21
C ALA A 26 17.44 14.90 3.20
N CYS A 27 18.07 15.33 4.30
CA CYS A 27 17.65 16.56 4.96
C CYS A 27 18.29 17.70 4.18
N VAL A 28 17.52 18.43 3.37
CA VAL A 28 17.90 19.77 2.92
C VAL A 28 16.79 20.73 3.33
N ALA A 29 16.89 21.21 4.56
CA ALA A 29 16.46 22.57 4.86
C ALA A 29 17.67 23.46 4.54
N GLY A 30 17.49 24.38 3.59
CA GLY A 30 18.52 25.30 3.15
C GLY A 30 17.93 26.41 2.30
N LEU A 31 17.24 27.35 2.93
CA LEU A 31 17.06 28.70 2.38
C LEU A 31 18.34 29.49 2.70
N VAL A 32 19.10 29.91 1.68
CA VAL A 32 19.86 31.18 1.70
C VAL A 32 19.90 31.76 0.29
N ALA A 33 19.63 33.05 0.24
CA ALA A 33 19.40 33.92 -0.92
C ALA A 33 20.68 34.44 -1.61
N VAL A 34 20.47 35.17 -2.72
CA VAL A 34 21.12 36.42 -3.24
C VAL A 34 20.96 36.44 -4.78
N GLY A 35 20.53 37.49 -5.49
CA GLY A 35 20.10 38.85 -5.16
C GLY A 35 19.86 39.73 -6.43
N ILE A 36 19.28 40.93 -6.18
CA ILE A 36 19.34 42.25 -6.90
C ILE A 36 18.68 42.31 -8.31
N MET A 37 17.88 43.30 -8.75
CA MET A 37 17.80 44.79 -8.75
C MET A 37 16.34 45.19 -9.06
N GLU A 38 15.77 46.40 -8.91
CA GLU A 38 16.13 47.78 -8.56
C GLU A 38 14.77 48.50 -8.36
N GLY A 39 14.69 49.55 -7.54
CA GLY A 39 13.45 50.31 -7.37
C GLY A 39 13.58 51.42 -6.34
N THR A 40 14.22 52.52 -6.75
CA THR A 40 14.35 53.79 -6.02
C THR A 40 12.99 54.49 -5.86
N LYS A 41 12.72 55.07 -4.67
CA LYS A 41 12.43 56.51 -4.45
C LYS A 41 12.10 56.84 -2.97
N ASP A 42 13.06 57.51 -2.34
CA ASP A 42 13.05 58.63 -1.38
C ASP A 42 12.05 58.79 -0.21
N LYS A 43 12.70 58.93 0.96
CA LYS A 43 12.60 59.95 2.04
C LYS A 43 11.69 59.76 3.27
N GLU A 44 12.40 59.68 4.42
CA GLU A 44 12.27 60.43 5.70
C GLU A 44 10.87 60.48 6.37
N GLU A 45 10.67 60.36 7.68
CA GLU A 45 11.47 60.31 8.91
C GLU A 45 10.43 60.06 10.02
N THR A 46 10.70 59.21 11.01
CA THR A 46 10.51 59.46 12.46
C THR A 46 10.45 58.17 13.27
N ALA A 47 11.09 58.28 14.42
CA ALA A 47 11.33 57.28 15.45
C ALA A 47 10.04 56.69 16.03
N GLU A 48 10.08 55.42 16.43
CA GLU A 48 10.14 55.08 17.85
C GLU A 48 10.54 53.61 18.05
N LYS A 49 11.28 53.38 19.12
CA LYS A 49 11.68 52.07 19.63
C LYS A 49 10.42 51.28 19.98
N ASP A 50 10.29 50.08 19.44
CA ASP A 50 9.63 49.01 20.19
C ASP A 50 10.45 47.72 20.15
N LYS A 51 10.83 47.33 21.36
CA LYS A 51 11.63 46.17 21.73
C LYS A 51 10.75 44.93 21.58
N ALA A 52 10.66 44.38 20.36
CA ALA A 52 10.01 43.10 20.13
C ALA A 52 10.94 41.97 20.62
N GLU A 53 10.63 41.47 21.82
CA GLU A 53 11.24 40.28 22.41
C GLU A 53 11.15 39.11 21.44
N SER A 54 12.31 38.53 21.13
CA SER A 54 12.43 37.26 20.45
C SER A 54 11.86 36.15 21.34
N ARG A 55 10.57 35.83 21.17
CA ARG A 55 10.04 34.53 21.58
C ARG A 55 10.52 33.49 20.58
N THR A 56 11.76 33.03 20.78
CA THR A 56 12.17 31.70 20.35
C THR A 56 11.41 30.71 21.22
N ASP A 57 10.15 30.44 20.84
CA ASP A 57 9.49 29.23 21.26
C ASP A 57 10.25 28.10 20.57
N ALA A 58 11.24 27.58 21.29
CA ALA A 58 11.82 26.29 21.03
C ALA A 58 10.67 25.29 21.01
N MET A 59 10.17 24.96 19.81
CA MET A 59 9.35 23.78 19.57
C MET A 59 10.19 22.55 19.91
N SER A 60 10.31 22.28 21.21
CA SER A 60 10.54 20.95 21.74
C SER A 60 9.26 20.16 21.52
N THR A 61 9.07 19.69 20.30
CA THR A 61 8.32 18.47 20.07
C THR A 61 9.30 17.49 19.47
N THR A 62 9.87 16.68 20.36
CA THR A 62 10.35 15.33 20.09
C THR A 62 9.68 14.79 18.83
N ARG A 63 10.43 14.69 17.73
CA ARG A 63 10.03 13.81 16.62
C ARG A 63 9.97 12.42 17.24
N GLU A 64 8.77 12.00 17.63
CA GLU A 64 8.48 10.60 17.89
C GLU A 64 9.13 9.84 16.72
N LYS A 65 10.07 8.95 17.04
CA LYS A 65 10.64 8.05 16.03
C LYS A 65 9.41 7.43 15.36
N CYS A 66 9.20 7.67 14.06
CA CYS A 66 8.16 6.98 13.33
C CYS A 66 8.36 5.50 13.61
N ASP A 67 7.39 4.88 14.29
CA ASP A 67 7.48 3.47 14.59
C ASP A 67 7.70 2.75 13.27
N LYS A 68 8.78 1.96 13.22
CA LYS A 68 9.08 1.20 12.01
C LYS A 68 7.87 0.31 11.75
N CYS A 69 7.30 0.43 10.56
CA CYS A 69 6.13 -0.34 10.17
C CYS A 69 6.36 -1.84 10.45
N PRO A 70 5.50 -2.51 11.24
CA PRO A 70 5.72 -3.89 11.68
C PRO A 70 5.70 -4.91 10.53
N ALA A 71 5.13 -4.54 9.38
CA ALA A 71 5.15 -5.37 8.17
C ALA A 71 6.54 -5.43 7.50
N ILE A 72 7.44 -4.49 7.80
CA ILE A 72 8.78 -4.47 7.20
C ILE A 72 9.55 -5.74 7.57
N GLY A 73 10.08 -6.43 6.56
CA GLY A 73 10.73 -7.73 6.71
C GLY A 73 9.78 -8.93 6.67
N GLN A 74 8.46 -8.72 6.66
CA GLN A 74 7.44 -9.77 6.52
C GLN A 74 6.77 -9.79 5.14
N VAL A 75 6.96 -8.72 4.35
CA VAL A 75 6.38 -8.58 3.01
C VAL A 75 7.37 -9.08 1.96
N VAL A 76 6.91 -9.99 1.10
CA VAL A 76 7.67 -10.47 -0.07
C VAL A 76 6.90 -10.20 -1.34
N MET A 77 7.59 -9.76 -2.38
CA MET A 77 7.02 -9.63 -3.71
C MET A 77 6.85 -11.03 -4.33
N VAL A 78 5.72 -11.24 -5.01
CA VAL A 78 5.45 -12.44 -5.81
C VAL A 78 4.84 -12.08 -7.16
N TRP A 79 4.81 -13.04 -8.07
CA TRP A 79 4.18 -12.91 -9.39
C TRP A 79 2.87 -13.69 -9.44
N GLU A 80 1.79 -13.04 -9.84
CA GLU A 80 0.48 -13.66 -10.09
C GLU A 80 0.17 -13.73 -11.59
N THR A 81 -0.47 -14.82 -12.03
CA THR A 81 -0.91 -15.00 -13.42
C THR A 81 -2.17 -14.18 -13.73
N THR A 82 -2.12 -13.37 -14.78
CA THR A 82 -3.23 -12.51 -15.21
C THR A 82 -4.07 -13.09 -16.35
N LYS A 83 -3.97 -14.39 -16.66
CA LYS A 83 -4.66 -15.01 -17.81
C LYS A 83 -6.19 -14.81 -17.83
N SER A 84 -6.81 -14.62 -16.67
CA SER A 84 -8.25 -14.35 -16.52
C SER A 84 -8.60 -12.88 -16.34
N TYR A 85 -7.60 -12.00 -16.30
CA TYR A 85 -7.79 -10.58 -16.02
C TYR A 85 -8.13 -9.84 -17.30
N SER A 86 -9.00 -8.84 -17.21
CA SER A 86 -9.25 -7.92 -18.31
C SER A 86 -8.16 -6.84 -18.37
N GLU A 87 -7.95 -6.24 -19.55
CA GLU A 87 -6.99 -5.15 -19.72
C GLU A 87 -7.23 -3.99 -18.74
N ILE A 88 -8.50 -3.62 -18.51
CA ILE A 88 -8.84 -2.56 -17.55
C ILE A 88 -8.52 -2.95 -16.10
N THR A 89 -8.62 -4.24 -15.75
CA THR A 89 -8.22 -4.74 -14.42
C THR A 89 -6.71 -4.56 -14.21
N ILE A 90 -5.93 -4.97 -15.21
CA ILE A 90 -4.46 -4.86 -15.17
C ILE A 90 -4.04 -3.38 -15.15
N ALA A 91 -4.62 -2.55 -16.02
CA ALA A 91 -4.35 -1.12 -16.07
C ALA A 91 -4.70 -0.43 -14.74
N TYR A 92 -5.80 -0.83 -14.11
CA TYR A 92 -6.22 -0.24 -12.85
C TYR A 92 -5.33 -0.65 -11.68
N GLN A 93 -4.98 -1.93 -11.58
CA GLN A 93 -4.05 -2.39 -10.55
C GLN A 93 -2.67 -1.73 -10.69
N THR A 94 -2.09 -1.72 -11.88
CA THR A 94 -0.79 -1.06 -12.14
C THR A 94 -0.82 0.42 -11.77
N LYS A 95 -1.91 1.13 -12.07
CA LYS A 95 -2.07 2.55 -11.73
C LYS A 95 -2.21 2.81 -10.23
N ILE A 96 -3.06 2.06 -9.54
CA ILE A 96 -3.42 2.30 -8.13
C ILE A 96 -2.36 1.74 -7.18
N ALA A 97 -1.99 0.48 -7.41
CA ALA A 97 -1.09 -0.27 -6.57
C ALA A 97 0.38 0.01 -6.88
N GLY A 98 0.68 0.53 -8.08
CA GLY A 98 2.05 0.76 -8.55
C GLY A 98 2.77 -0.52 -8.94
N THR A 99 2.02 -1.57 -9.32
CA THR A 99 2.58 -2.87 -9.73
C THR A 99 3.25 -2.82 -11.08
N MET A 100 4.27 -3.66 -11.25
CA MET A 100 4.77 -4.01 -12.57
C MET A 100 3.91 -5.09 -13.23
N TYR A 101 3.65 -4.93 -14.52
CA TYR A 101 2.98 -5.93 -15.35
C TYR A 101 3.89 -6.40 -16.50
N ASN A 102 4.03 -7.71 -16.66
CA ASN A 102 4.72 -8.34 -17.76
C ASN A 102 3.71 -8.94 -18.75
N PRO A 103 3.41 -8.26 -19.87
CA PRO A 103 2.43 -8.74 -20.86
C PRO A 103 2.87 -9.99 -21.60
N LYS A 104 4.18 -10.22 -21.78
CA LYS A 104 4.70 -11.39 -22.50
C LYS A 104 4.42 -12.68 -21.73
N LEU A 105 4.45 -12.62 -20.40
CA LEU A 105 4.25 -13.77 -19.53
C LEU A 105 2.88 -13.81 -18.86
N ASN A 106 2.06 -12.76 -19.03
CA ASN A 106 0.82 -12.56 -18.29
C ASN A 106 1.04 -12.65 -16.78
N LEU A 107 2.03 -11.90 -16.28
CA LEU A 107 2.37 -11.86 -14.86
C LEU A 107 2.25 -10.43 -14.33
N ILE A 108 1.65 -10.26 -13.16
CA ILE A 108 1.58 -8.99 -12.44
C ILE A 108 2.22 -9.16 -11.06
N GLU A 109 2.89 -8.10 -10.62
CA GLU A 109 3.48 -8.03 -9.29
C GLU A 109 2.37 -7.96 -8.23
N THR A 110 2.53 -8.71 -7.15
CA THR A 110 1.72 -8.59 -5.93
C THR A 110 2.61 -8.80 -4.71
N TRP A 111 2.06 -8.61 -3.50
CA TRP A 111 2.82 -8.70 -2.26
C TRP A 111 2.16 -9.64 -1.27
N LEU A 112 2.90 -10.65 -0.81
CA LEU A 112 2.49 -11.53 0.28
C LEU A 112 2.98 -10.98 1.62
N CYS A 113 2.08 -10.90 2.60
CA CYS A 113 2.40 -10.69 4.00
C CYS A 113 1.66 -11.73 4.83
N GLN A 114 2.40 -12.53 5.62
CA GLN A 114 1.82 -13.65 6.38
C GLN A 114 0.92 -14.57 5.52
N SER A 115 1.38 -14.88 4.30
CA SER A 115 0.67 -15.70 3.30
C SER A 115 -0.62 -15.11 2.73
N VAL A 116 -0.95 -13.85 3.03
CA VAL A 116 -2.08 -13.12 2.42
C VAL A 116 -1.56 -12.18 1.34
N ASN A 117 -2.20 -12.23 0.17
CA ASN A 117 -1.83 -11.42 -0.99
C ASN A 117 -2.51 -10.05 -0.96
N PHE A 118 -1.76 -9.04 -1.39
CA PHE A 118 -2.20 -7.67 -1.60
C PHE A 118 -1.76 -7.22 -2.98
N ASP A 119 -2.61 -6.47 -3.66
CA ASP A 119 -2.29 -5.94 -4.98
C ASP A 119 -1.17 -4.90 -4.94
N GLY A 120 -0.89 -4.24 -3.81
CA GLY A 120 0.08 -3.15 -3.65
C GLY A 120 0.75 -3.07 -2.28
N TRP A 121 2.01 -2.63 -2.24
CA TRP A 121 2.75 -2.34 -0.99
C TRP A 121 3.52 -1.02 -1.05
N LYS A 122 3.24 -0.12 -0.10
CA LYS A 122 3.93 1.17 0.08
C LYS A 122 4.65 1.20 1.44
N PRO A 123 5.91 0.72 1.53
CA PRO A 123 6.61 0.57 2.81
C PRO A 123 6.80 1.89 3.56
N GLY A 124 7.10 2.98 2.83
CA GLY A 124 7.27 4.31 3.44
C GLY A 124 5.98 4.91 4.03
N LYS A 125 4.81 4.31 3.76
CA LYS A 125 3.51 4.70 4.32
C LYS A 125 2.90 3.62 5.21
N CYS A 126 3.58 2.49 5.41
CA CYS A 126 3.02 1.30 6.04
C CYS A 126 1.64 0.94 5.46
N LEU A 127 1.51 0.90 4.14
CA LEU A 127 0.21 0.83 3.48
C LEU A 127 0.15 -0.28 2.44
N PHE A 128 -0.81 -1.19 2.60
CA PHE A 128 -1.22 -2.13 1.57
C PHE A 128 -2.32 -1.54 0.68
N LEU A 129 -2.42 -2.03 -0.55
CA LEU A 129 -3.42 -1.60 -1.52
C LEU A 129 -4.09 -2.82 -2.16
N GLU A 130 -5.37 -2.65 -2.47
CA GLU A 130 -6.18 -3.57 -3.26
C GLU A 130 -6.89 -2.76 -4.36
N ALA A 131 -6.90 -3.25 -5.59
CA ALA A 131 -7.45 -2.57 -6.76
C ALA A 131 -8.56 -3.40 -7.42
N LYS A 132 -9.79 -2.92 -7.32
CA LYS A 132 -10.98 -3.62 -7.83
C LYS A 132 -11.60 -2.86 -8.99
N ALA A 133 -11.44 -3.40 -10.20
CA ALA A 133 -12.02 -2.85 -11.43
C ALA A 133 -13.01 -3.81 -12.07
N LYS A 134 -14.01 -3.25 -12.77
CA LYS A 134 -15.09 -4.00 -13.45
C LYS A 134 -15.97 -4.81 -12.48
N TYR A 135 -16.13 -4.37 -11.23
CA TYR A 135 -16.95 -5.08 -10.24
C TYR A 135 -18.44 -4.75 -10.31
N ASP A 136 -18.84 -3.57 -10.79
CA ASP A 136 -20.27 -3.21 -10.87
C ASP A 136 -21.07 -4.15 -11.80
N GLN A 137 -20.39 -4.88 -12.70
CA GLN A 137 -21.05 -5.90 -13.54
C GLN A 137 -21.73 -7.00 -12.71
N PHE A 138 -21.29 -7.21 -11.46
CA PHE A 138 -21.82 -8.19 -10.52
C PHE A 138 -23.02 -7.68 -9.72
N PHE A 139 -23.45 -6.43 -9.94
CA PHE A 139 -24.51 -5.78 -9.20
C PHE A 139 -25.65 -5.35 -10.12
N GLU A 140 -26.86 -5.31 -9.56
CA GLU A 140 -28.09 -4.80 -10.17
C GLU A 140 -28.86 -4.04 -9.08
N ASP A 141 -29.27 -2.80 -9.38
CA ASP A 141 -29.98 -1.92 -8.44
C ASP A 141 -29.29 -1.74 -7.06
N GLY A 142 -27.95 -1.78 -7.04
CA GLY A 142 -27.15 -1.62 -5.82
C GLY A 142 -26.87 -2.93 -5.07
N GLU A 143 -27.54 -4.02 -5.45
CA GLU A 143 -27.45 -5.31 -4.79
C GLU A 143 -26.65 -6.32 -5.61
N PRO A 144 -25.98 -7.30 -4.97
CA PRO A 144 -25.34 -8.41 -5.65
C PRO A 144 -26.33 -9.19 -6.54
N LYS A 145 -25.96 -9.46 -7.79
CA LYS A 145 -26.72 -10.38 -8.63
C LYS A 145 -26.69 -11.77 -8.03
N TRP A 146 -27.77 -12.55 -8.22
CA TRP A 146 -27.92 -13.93 -7.75
C TRP A 146 -26.66 -14.80 -7.97
N PHE A 147 -26.08 -14.78 -9.17
CA PHE A 147 -24.92 -15.61 -9.47
C PHE A 147 -23.64 -15.17 -8.73
N TYR A 148 -23.54 -13.90 -8.34
CA TYR A 148 -22.39 -13.42 -7.57
C TYR A 148 -22.53 -13.79 -6.10
N GLU A 149 -23.74 -13.64 -5.57
CA GLU A 149 -24.05 -13.86 -4.16
C GLU A 149 -24.19 -15.34 -3.79
N HIS A 150 -24.80 -16.16 -4.65
CA HIS A 150 -25.29 -17.48 -4.27
C HIS A 150 -24.77 -18.64 -5.13
N PHE A 151 -24.37 -18.40 -6.38
CA PHE A 151 -23.91 -19.49 -7.24
C PHE A 151 -22.56 -20.03 -6.77
N ARG A 152 -22.51 -21.35 -6.57
CA ARG A 152 -21.29 -22.12 -6.27
C ARG A 152 -21.06 -23.13 -7.38
N LYS A 153 -19.81 -23.27 -7.82
CA LYS A 153 -19.45 -24.32 -8.81
C LYS A 153 -19.53 -25.71 -8.18
N LYS A 154 -19.11 -25.84 -6.92
CA LYS A 154 -19.25 -27.04 -6.09
C LYS A 154 -19.84 -26.66 -4.73
N PRO A 155 -20.49 -27.58 -4.00
CA PRO A 155 -21.06 -27.29 -2.68
C PRO A 155 -20.06 -26.70 -1.68
N THR A 156 -18.77 -27.02 -1.81
CA THR A 156 -17.69 -26.57 -0.93
C THR A 156 -17.02 -25.27 -1.39
N ASP A 157 -17.32 -24.78 -2.59
CA ASP A 157 -16.70 -23.58 -3.14
C ASP A 157 -17.39 -22.33 -2.57
N MET A 158 -16.63 -21.26 -2.34
CA MET A 158 -17.18 -19.94 -2.03
C MET A 158 -17.93 -19.36 -3.23
N THR A 159 -18.97 -18.57 -2.97
CA THR A 159 -19.57 -17.70 -3.98
C THR A 159 -18.63 -16.56 -4.34
N GLY A 160 -18.93 -15.81 -5.39
CA GLY A 160 -18.10 -14.65 -5.76
C GLY A 160 -18.06 -13.59 -4.66
N LEU A 161 -19.21 -13.36 -4.01
CA LEU A 161 -19.33 -12.43 -2.90
C LEU A 161 -18.56 -12.90 -1.66
N GLU A 162 -18.73 -14.17 -1.27
CA GLU A 162 -18.00 -14.75 -0.14
C GLU A 162 -16.48 -14.72 -0.34
N SER A 163 -16.02 -14.97 -1.57
CA SER A 163 -14.59 -14.90 -1.91
C SER A 163 -14.02 -13.49 -1.68
N MET A 164 -14.76 -12.45 -2.08
CA MET A 164 -14.38 -11.05 -1.88
C MET A 164 -14.33 -10.68 -0.39
N ILE A 165 -15.35 -11.06 0.38
CA ILE A 165 -15.42 -10.82 1.83
C ILE A 165 -14.29 -11.58 2.55
N SER A 166 -14.03 -12.84 2.17
CA SER A 166 -12.96 -13.65 2.74
C SER A 166 -11.57 -13.06 2.45
N GLN A 167 -11.35 -12.46 1.28
CA GLN A 167 -10.12 -11.75 0.99
C GLN A 167 -9.94 -10.54 1.90
N ALA A 168 -10.96 -9.68 2.03
CA ALA A 168 -10.91 -8.53 2.93
C ALA A 168 -10.72 -8.92 4.40
N SER A 169 -11.38 -9.98 4.88
CA SER A 169 -11.19 -10.52 6.25
C SER A 169 -9.74 -10.89 6.51
N ARG A 170 -9.14 -11.71 5.63
CA ARG A 170 -7.75 -12.15 5.78
C ARG A 170 -6.77 -10.98 5.76
N GLN A 171 -7.00 -9.98 4.90
CA GLN A 171 -6.18 -8.77 4.87
C GLN A 171 -6.35 -7.94 6.14
N ASN A 172 -7.57 -7.82 6.67
CA ASN A 172 -7.85 -7.16 7.93
C ASN A 172 -7.16 -7.87 9.10
N GLU A 173 -7.17 -9.21 9.13
CA GLU A 173 -6.51 -10.04 10.14
C GLU A 173 -4.98 -9.86 10.12
N VAL A 174 -4.36 -9.82 8.95
CA VAL A 174 -2.91 -9.50 8.83
C VAL A 174 -2.60 -8.11 9.37
N CYS A 175 -3.42 -7.11 9.04
CA CYS A 175 -3.22 -5.77 9.61
C CYS A 175 -3.40 -5.77 11.14
N THR A 176 -4.36 -6.55 11.65
CA THR A 176 -4.65 -6.68 13.08
C THR A 176 -3.48 -7.34 13.82
N SER A 177 -2.91 -8.43 13.27
CA SER A 177 -1.76 -9.13 13.84
C SER A 177 -0.50 -8.25 13.87
N LEU A 178 -0.47 -7.22 13.02
CA LEU A 178 0.58 -6.21 12.93
C LEU A 178 0.21 -4.92 13.68
N ASN A 179 -0.42 -5.09 14.86
CA ASN A 179 -0.82 -4.02 15.78
C ASN A 179 -1.76 -2.97 15.16
N SER A 180 -2.49 -3.32 14.10
CA SER A 180 -3.36 -2.40 13.35
C SER A 180 -2.63 -1.15 12.83
N ILE A 181 -1.30 -1.22 12.67
CA ILE A 181 -0.46 -0.14 12.15
C ILE A 181 -0.59 -0.07 10.62
N PRO A 182 -0.25 -1.13 9.86
CA PRO A 182 -0.57 -1.09 8.44
C PRO A 182 -2.08 -1.09 8.26
N LYS A 183 -2.53 -0.31 7.28
CA LYS A 183 -3.90 -0.37 6.75
C LYS A 183 -3.89 -0.98 5.37
N SER A 184 -5.03 -1.47 4.92
CA SER A 184 -5.25 -1.88 3.54
C SER A 184 -6.27 -0.96 2.89
N HIS A 185 -5.86 -0.24 1.85
CA HIS A 185 -6.75 0.62 1.09
C HIS A 185 -7.32 -0.14 -0.10
N TRP A 186 -8.64 -0.31 -0.11
CA TRP A 186 -9.39 -0.95 -1.18
C TRP A 186 -9.96 0.10 -2.12
N HIS A 187 -9.38 0.21 -3.29
CA HIS A 187 -9.78 1.17 -4.31
C HIS A 187 -10.67 0.48 -5.34
N PHE A 188 -11.90 0.95 -5.47
CA PHE A 188 -12.87 0.50 -6.46
C PHE A 188 -12.95 1.50 -7.59
N LEU A 189 -12.82 1.02 -8.83
CA LEU A 189 -12.94 1.89 -10.02
C LEU A 189 -14.36 2.44 -10.15
N GLN A 190 -15.36 1.66 -9.73
CA GLN A 190 -16.77 1.95 -10.00
C GLN A 190 -17.56 2.15 -8.70
N PRO A 191 -18.61 2.99 -8.72
CA PRO A 191 -19.25 3.48 -7.51
C PRO A 191 -20.20 2.48 -6.85
N VAL A 192 -20.85 1.56 -7.59
CA VAL A 192 -21.84 0.65 -6.98
C VAL A 192 -21.15 -0.35 -6.06
N SER A 193 -20.12 -1.03 -6.57
CA SER A 193 -19.31 -1.95 -5.78
C SER A 193 -18.58 -1.26 -4.64
N TYR A 194 -18.10 -0.03 -4.84
CA TYR A 194 -17.55 0.80 -3.75
C TYR A 194 -18.56 0.98 -2.60
N THR A 195 -19.76 1.48 -2.91
CA THR A 195 -20.79 1.75 -1.89
C THR A 195 -21.16 0.47 -1.15
N TYR A 196 -21.41 -0.62 -1.88
CA TYR A 196 -21.76 -1.90 -1.30
C TYR A 196 -20.67 -2.42 -0.34
N PHE A 197 -19.42 -2.52 -0.81
CA PHE A 197 -18.34 -3.09 0.01
C PHE A 197 -17.90 -2.18 1.15
N THR A 198 -18.08 -0.87 1.02
CA THR A 198 -17.91 0.05 2.16
C THR A 198 -18.86 -0.29 3.30
N GLY A 199 -20.14 -0.51 2.98
CA GLY A 199 -21.15 -0.94 3.95
C GLY A 199 -20.84 -2.33 4.51
N ALA A 200 -20.61 -3.31 3.64
CA ALA A 200 -20.35 -4.69 4.04
C ALA A 200 -19.11 -4.81 4.96
N PHE A 201 -17.97 -4.23 4.58
CA PHE A 201 -16.75 -4.30 5.40
C PHE A 201 -16.93 -3.63 6.76
N SER A 202 -17.68 -2.53 6.81
CA SER A 202 -18.04 -1.88 8.08
C SER A 202 -18.93 -2.78 8.94
N SER A 203 -19.95 -3.42 8.36
CA SER A 203 -20.82 -4.37 9.07
C SER A 203 -20.09 -5.61 9.59
N PHE A 204 -19.06 -6.08 8.89
CA PHE A 204 -18.18 -7.17 9.36
C PHE A 204 -17.11 -6.72 10.37
N GLY A 205 -16.99 -5.41 10.64
CA GLY A 205 -16.02 -4.88 11.60
C GLY A 205 -14.57 -4.90 11.09
N PHE A 206 -14.35 -4.78 9.78
CA PHE A 206 -13.01 -4.73 9.18
C PHE A 206 -12.33 -3.37 9.38
N THR A 207 -11.92 -3.07 10.61
CA THR A 207 -11.39 -1.75 11.02
C THR A 207 -10.05 -1.36 10.39
N ASN A 208 -9.35 -2.29 9.74
CA ASN A 208 -8.09 -2.02 9.04
C ASN A 208 -8.25 -1.88 7.52
N ILE A 209 -9.46 -2.07 7.00
CA ILE A 209 -9.79 -1.88 5.58
C ILE A 209 -10.42 -0.51 5.40
N ILE A 210 -9.89 0.29 4.47
CA ILE A 210 -10.45 1.60 4.10
C ILE A 210 -10.78 1.58 2.62
N THR A 211 -12.02 1.87 2.28
CA THR A 211 -12.50 1.83 0.90
C THR A 211 -12.48 3.21 0.25
N PHE A 212 -12.21 3.25 -1.04
CA PHE A 212 -12.23 4.45 -1.85
C PHE A 212 -12.89 4.15 -3.20
N ASN A 213 -13.71 5.06 -3.72
CA ASN A 213 -13.98 5.10 -5.16
C ASN A 213 -12.88 5.95 -5.81
N THR A 214 -12.06 5.34 -6.66
CA THR A 214 -10.92 6.03 -7.30
C THR A 214 -11.04 5.87 -8.80
N LEU A 215 -11.38 6.98 -9.47
CA LEU A 215 -11.52 7.01 -10.91
C LEU A 215 -10.14 6.92 -11.58
N MET A 216 -10.08 6.20 -12.70
CA MET A 216 -8.96 6.31 -13.62
C MET A 216 -9.28 7.41 -14.64
N PRO A 217 -8.49 8.49 -14.69
CA PRO A 217 -8.64 9.53 -15.71
C PRO A 217 -8.28 9.04 -17.11
#